data_AF-A0A962IC87-F1
#
_entry.id   AF-A0A962IC87-F1
#
_cell.length_a   1.000
_cell.length_b   1.000
_cell.length_c   1.000
_cell.angle_alpha   90.00
_cell.angle_beta   90.00
_cell.angle_gamma   90.00
#
_symmetry.space_group_name_H-M   'P 1'
#
loop_
_entity.id
_entity.type
_entity.pdbx_description
1 polymer ?
#
loop_
_entity_poly.entity_id
_entity_poly.type
_entity_poly.pdbx_seq_one_letter_code
_entity_poly.pdbx_strand_id
1 'polypeptide(L)'
;EAVLAKTGALFAGNRLIDGSLSGSWYDPARAGEGFVLEVLPDAQVVASWYTYDAEGNQTWLYGQGAIDAQGAVTIDAYITNGARFGSAFNPADVNLVLWGTLTFRFNDCDHGTVTYFPTVTGFESGSLDIYRLTDIQGNRCRE
;
A
#
# COMPACT_ATOMS: atom_id res chain seq x y z
N GLU A 1 36.36 26.16 -18.41
CA GLU A 1 36.21 25.45 -17.12
C GLU A 1 35.29 26.28 -16.24
N ALA A 2 34.16 25.71 -15.82
CA ALA A 2 33.24 26.31 -14.85
C ALA A 2 32.62 25.18 -14.01
N VAL A 3 32.56 25.45 -12.72
CA VAL A 3 32.49 24.53 -11.60
C VAL A 3 31.11 23.86 -11.45
N LEU A 4 31.13 22.58 -11.03
CA LEU A 4 29.99 21.77 -10.58
C LEU A 4 29.05 22.55 -9.63
N ALA A 5 27.77 22.64 -9.99
CA ALA A 5 26.71 22.75 -9.00
C ALA A 5 26.25 21.33 -8.63
N LYS A 6 26.74 20.81 -7.50
CA LYS A 6 26.09 19.70 -6.80
C LYS A 6 24.80 20.23 -6.19
N THR A 7 23.70 20.12 -6.91
CA THR A 7 22.38 20.21 -6.29
C THR A 7 22.06 18.82 -5.75
N GLY A 8 22.51 18.56 -4.53
CA GLY A 8 21.93 17.48 -3.74
C GLY A 8 20.47 17.88 -3.49
N ALA A 9 19.54 17.25 -4.21
CA ALA A 9 18.14 17.29 -3.82
C ALA A 9 18.08 16.71 -2.40
N LEU A 10 17.68 17.55 -1.45
CA LEU A 10 17.22 17.10 -0.15
C LEU A 10 15.99 16.24 -0.43
N PHE A 11 16.14 14.91 -0.38
CA PHE A 11 15.00 14.03 -0.28
C PHE A 11 14.33 14.34 1.06
N ALA A 12 13.14 14.95 1.03
CA ALA A 12 12.25 14.95 2.17
C ALA A 12 12.18 13.51 2.70
N GLY A 13 12.32 13.35 4.02
CA GLY A 13 12.69 12.09 4.70
C GLY A 13 12.11 10.85 4.06
N ASN A 14 12.95 9.85 3.82
CA ASN A 14 12.50 8.53 3.38
C ASN A 14 12.84 7.56 4.52
N ARG A 15 11.88 7.35 5.40
CA ARG A 15 12.00 6.39 6.50
C ARG A 15 12.17 4.99 5.91
N LEU A 16 13.11 4.23 6.45
CA LEU A 16 13.25 2.82 6.10
C LEU A 16 12.04 2.03 6.60
N ILE A 17 11.52 1.15 5.76
CA ILE A 17 10.40 0.29 6.13
C ILE A 17 10.90 -0.81 7.06
N ASP A 18 10.30 -0.89 8.25
CA ASP A 18 10.55 -1.93 9.24
C ASP A 18 9.24 -2.38 9.90
N GLY A 19 9.33 -3.37 10.79
CA GLY A 19 8.20 -3.92 11.53
C GLY A 19 7.27 -2.88 12.16
N SER A 20 7.80 -1.73 12.58
CA SER A 20 7.05 -0.70 13.30
C SER A 20 6.09 0.13 12.43
N LEU A 21 6.20 0.00 11.10
CA LEU A 21 5.23 0.56 10.16
C LEU A 21 3.99 -0.32 9.95
N SER A 22 3.97 -1.52 10.52
CA SER A 22 2.78 -2.38 10.50
C SER A 22 1.63 -1.73 11.26
N GLY A 23 0.42 -1.85 10.73
CA GLY A 23 -0.77 -1.21 11.26
C GLY A 23 -1.73 -0.78 10.16
N SER A 24 -2.71 0.03 10.54
CA SER A 24 -3.68 0.62 9.61
C SER A 24 -3.27 2.04 9.25
N TRP A 25 -3.46 2.39 7.98
CA TRP A 25 -3.14 3.69 7.39
C TRP A 25 -4.30 4.17 6.54
N TYR A 26 -4.49 5.47 6.40
CA TYR A 26 -5.61 6.02 5.60
C TYR A 26 -5.32 7.44 5.13
N ASP A 27 -6.03 7.89 4.10
CA ASP A 27 -6.08 9.30 3.72
C ASP A 27 -7.30 9.96 4.40
N PRO A 28 -7.11 10.97 5.29
CA PRO A 28 -8.21 11.69 5.92
C PRO A 28 -9.20 12.35 4.94
N ALA A 29 -8.76 12.76 3.75
CA ALA A 29 -9.63 13.32 2.72
C ALA A 29 -10.53 12.25 2.07
N ARG A 30 -10.20 10.97 2.28
CA ARG A 30 -10.93 9.80 1.76
C ARG A 30 -11.28 8.84 2.89
N ALA A 31 -11.66 9.37 4.05
CA ALA A 31 -12.09 8.56 5.19
C ALA A 31 -13.22 7.59 4.79
N GLY A 32 -13.07 6.32 5.16
CA GLY A 32 -13.96 5.22 4.72
C GLY A 32 -13.28 4.19 3.82
N GLU A 33 -12.06 4.48 3.36
CA GLU A 33 -11.11 3.54 2.75
C GLU A 33 -9.74 3.65 3.43
N GLY A 34 -8.86 2.69 3.17
CA GLY A 34 -7.51 2.69 3.73
C GLY A 34 -6.78 1.36 3.62
N PHE A 35 -5.61 1.31 4.23
CA PHE A 35 -4.66 0.21 4.12
C PHE A 35 -4.49 -0.49 5.47
N VAL A 36 -4.28 -1.80 5.42
CA VAL A 36 -3.65 -2.56 6.49
C VAL A 36 -2.33 -3.07 5.95
N LEU A 37 -1.24 -2.71 6.62
CA LEU A 37 0.11 -3.07 6.24
C LEU A 37 0.72 -3.97 7.31
N GLU A 38 1.39 -5.02 6.86
CA GLU A 38 2.18 -5.89 7.72
C GLU A 38 3.57 -6.06 7.12
N VAL A 39 4.59 -5.62 7.85
CA VAL A 39 5.98 -5.82 7.47
C VAL A 39 6.44 -7.17 8.02
N LEU A 40 6.82 -8.05 7.11
CA LEU A 40 7.21 -9.43 7.35
C LEU A 40 8.74 -9.56 7.43
N PRO A 41 9.25 -10.75 7.86
CA PRO A 41 10.65 -11.10 7.66
C PRO A 41 11.10 -10.99 6.19
N ASP A 42 12.42 -11.03 5.97
CA ASP A 42 13.03 -11.02 4.64
C ASP A 42 12.65 -9.80 3.77
N ALA A 43 12.44 -8.66 4.42
CA ALA A 43 12.12 -7.39 3.80
C ALA A 43 10.89 -7.46 2.88
N GLN A 44 9.83 -8.13 3.33
CA GLN A 44 8.55 -8.24 2.63
C GLN A 44 7.48 -7.39 3.32
N VAL A 45 6.51 -6.89 2.56
CA VAL A 45 5.32 -6.22 3.08
C VAL A 45 4.09 -6.82 2.43
N VAL A 46 3.09 -7.16 3.24
CA VAL A 46 1.73 -7.45 2.79
C VAL A 46 0.90 -6.18 2.96
N ALA A 47 0.12 -5.86 1.92
CA ALA A 47 -0.83 -4.76 1.95
C ALA A 47 -2.23 -5.28 1.61
N SER A 48 -3.21 -4.85 2.38
CA SER A 48 -4.62 -4.94 2.03
C SER A 48 -5.19 -3.52 1.92
N TRP A 49 -5.78 -3.16 0.79
CA TRP A 49 -6.47 -1.89 0.59
C TRP A 49 -7.97 -2.13 0.52
N TYR A 50 -8.72 -1.66 1.51
CA TYR A 50 -10.19 -1.63 1.45
C TYR A 50 -10.64 -0.31 0.85
N THR A 51 -11.41 -0.35 -0.24
CA THR A 51 -11.81 0.82 -1.04
C THR A 51 -13.12 0.51 -1.79
N TYR A 52 -13.39 1.24 -2.87
CA TYR A 52 -14.58 1.13 -3.69
C TYR A 52 -14.20 0.88 -5.15
N ASP A 53 -15.00 0.08 -5.85
CA ASP A 53 -14.89 -0.10 -7.30
C ASP A 53 -15.49 1.10 -8.07
N ALA A 54 -15.39 1.06 -9.40
CA ALA A 54 -15.87 2.13 -10.28
C ALA A 54 -17.40 2.33 -10.20
N GLU A 55 -18.12 1.30 -9.74
CA GLU A 55 -19.57 1.29 -9.55
C GLU A 55 -20.01 1.72 -8.14
N GLY A 56 -19.06 1.98 -7.23
CA GLY A 56 -19.30 2.41 -5.87
C GLY A 56 -19.56 1.29 -4.87
N ASN A 57 -19.32 0.02 -5.23
CA ASN A 57 -19.39 -1.10 -4.30
C ASN A 57 -18.08 -1.19 -3.51
N GLN A 58 -18.16 -1.69 -2.27
CA GLN A 58 -16.96 -2.00 -1.50
C GLN A 58 -16.16 -3.14 -2.16
N THR A 59 -14.85 -2.97 -2.20
CA THR A 59 -13.90 -3.97 -2.67
C THR A 59 -12.65 -3.95 -1.80
N TRP A 60 -11.85 -5.02 -1.90
CA TRP A 60 -10.52 -5.02 -1.33
C TRP A 60 -9.50 -5.49 -2.36
N LEU A 61 -8.35 -4.86 -2.31
CA LEU A 61 -7.16 -5.28 -3.03
C LEU A 61 -6.20 -5.88 -2.02
N TYR A 62 -5.46 -6.90 -2.43
CA TYR A 62 -4.40 -7.45 -1.61
C TYR A 62 -3.17 -7.76 -2.45
N GLY A 63 -2.01 -7.72 -1.82
CA GLY A 63 -0.77 -8.13 -2.45
C GLY A 63 0.38 -8.17 -1.48
N GLN A 64 1.52 -8.63 -1.98
CA GLN A 64 2.78 -8.68 -1.25
C GLN A 64 3.90 -8.16 -2.16
N GLY A 65 4.87 -7.45 -1.59
CA GLY A 65 6.04 -6.97 -2.31
C GLY A 65 7.29 -6.91 -1.45
N ALA A 66 8.45 -6.89 -2.10
CA ALA A 66 9.74 -6.72 -1.47
C ALA A 66 10.06 -5.24 -1.26
N ILE A 67 10.63 -4.90 -0.11
CA ILE A 67 11.23 -3.59 0.14
C ILE A 67 12.49 -3.48 -0.72
N ASP A 68 12.56 -2.43 -1.53
CA ASP A 68 13.69 -2.16 -2.41
C ASP A 68 14.86 -1.49 -1.69
N ALA A 69 15.98 -1.34 -2.39
CA ALA A 69 17.19 -0.71 -1.84
C ALA A 69 17.01 0.79 -1.53
N GLN A 70 15.93 1.41 -2.01
CA GLN A 70 15.57 2.80 -1.78
C GLN A 70 14.54 2.93 -0.64
N GLY A 71 14.20 1.82 0.05
CA GLY A 71 13.26 1.80 1.16
C GLY A 71 11.80 2.00 0.77
N ALA A 72 11.45 1.80 -0.50
CA ALA A 72 10.06 1.74 -0.97
C ALA A 72 9.62 0.28 -1.13
N VAL A 73 8.32 0.04 -1.20
CA VAL A 73 7.79 -1.27 -1.58
C VAL A 73 6.79 -1.12 -2.71
N THR A 74 6.99 -1.87 -3.79
CA THR A 74 6.04 -1.98 -4.90
C THR A 74 5.36 -3.34 -4.85
N ILE A 75 4.04 -3.33 -4.86
CA ILE A 75 3.18 -4.49 -4.66
C ILE A 75 2.30 -4.65 -5.90
N ASP A 76 2.33 -5.83 -6.51
CA ASP A 76 1.27 -6.26 -7.42
C ASP A 76 0.01 -6.54 -6.60
N ALA A 77 -1.04 -5.76 -6.84
CA ALA A 77 -2.28 -5.82 -6.10
C ALA A 77 -3.36 -6.52 -6.91
N TYR A 78 -4.14 -7.36 -6.24
CA TYR A 78 -5.13 -8.21 -6.85
C TYR A 78 -6.52 -8.01 -6.22
N ILE A 79 -7.56 -8.12 -7.04
CA ILE A 79 -8.95 -8.26 -6.60
C ILE A 79 -9.35 -9.73 -6.75
N THR A 80 -10.08 -10.25 -5.76
CA THR A 80 -10.70 -11.58 -5.82
C THR A 80 -12.19 -11.50 -6.14
N ASN A 81 -12.68 -12.33 -7.04
CA ASN A 81 -14.12 -12.44 -7.31
C ASN A 81 -14.54 -13.89 -7.64
N GLY A 82 -15.84 -14.10 -7.92
CA GLY A 82 -16.41 -15.36 -8.39
C GLY A 82 -16.95 -16.28 -7.29
N ALA A 83 -16.16 -16.55 -6.25
CA ALA A 83 -16.57 -17.42 -5.15
C ALA A 83 -17.70 -16.81 -4.28
N ARG A 84 -18.47 -17.69 -3.61
CA ARG A 84 -19.61 -17.32 -2.73
C ARG A 84 -19.33 -17.69 -1.28
N PHE A 85 -20.03 -17.02 -0.35
CA PHE A 85 -19.90 -17.27 1.09
C PHE A 85 -20.55 -18.60 1.53
N GLY A 86 -20.02 -19.21 2.59
CA GLY A 86 -20.63 -20.34 3.29
C GLY A 86 -20.60 -21.66 2.49
N SER A 87 -21.67 -22.45 2.57
CA SER A 87 -21.75 -23.77 1.90
C SER A 87 -21.76 -23.69 0.37
N ALA A 88 -21.93 -22.49 -0.20
CA ALA A 88 -21.82 -22.24 -1.63
C ALA A 88 -20.37 -21.92 -2.07
N PHE A 89 -19.40 -21.88 -1.15
CA PHE A 89 -18.00 -21.67 -1.48
C PHE A 89 -17.46 -22.84 -2.30
N ASN A 90 -16.88 -22.53 -3.45
CA ASN A 90 -16.15 -23.46 -4.29
C ASN A 90 -14.81 -22.81 -4.66
N PRO A 91 -13.67 -23.43 -4.30
CA PRO A 91 -12.36 -22.84 -4.59
C PRO A 91 -12.08 -22.70 -6.09
N ALA A 92 -12.70 -23.51 -6.95
CA ALA A 92 -12.56 -23.41 -8.39
C ALA A 92 -13.21 -22.14 -8.98
N ASP A 93 -14.08 -21.48 -8.21
CA ASP A 93 -14.76 -20.25 -8.63
C ASP A 93 -13.96 -19.00 -8.20
N VAL A 94 -12.86 -19.15 -7.44
CA VAL A 94 -12.02 -18.03 -7.01
C VAL A 94 -11.18 -17.54 -8.19
N ASN A 95 -11.47 -16.35 -8.67
CA ASN A 95 -10.66 -15.67 -9.66
C ASN A 95 -9.78 -14.62 -8.98
N LEU A 96 -8.48 -14.71 -9.20
CA LEU A 96 -7.51 -13.71 -8.79
C LEU A 96 -7.16 -12.82 -9.99
N VAL A 97 -7.60 -11.57 -9.95
CA VAL A 97 -7.41 -10.62 -11.06
C VAL A 97 -6.36 -9.60 -10.66
N LEU A 98 -5.27 -9.49 -11.42
CA LEU A 98 -4.29 -8.42 -11.25
C LEU A 98 -5.00 -7.09 -11.50
N TRP A 99 -5.13 -6.28 -10.45
CA TRP A 99 -5.74 -4.97 -10.53
C TRP A 99 -4.73 -3.92 -11.01
N GLY A 100 -3.47 -4.03 -10.57
CA GLY A 100 -2.42 -3.07 -10.88
C GLY A 100 -1.31 -3.10 -9.83
N THR A 101 -0.59 -1.99 -9.69
CA THR A 101 0.50 -1.85 -8.71
C THR A 101 0.21 -0.79 -7.66
N LEU A 102 0.72 -1.01 -6.46
CA LEU A 102 0.77 -0.04 -5.35
C LEU A 102 2.23 0.18 -4.95
N THR A 103 2.68 1.42 -4.88
CA THR A 103 4.03 1.76 -4.39
C THR A 103 3.92 2.64 -3.15
N PHE A 104 4.38 2.11 -2.02
CA PHE A 104 4.40 2.80 -0.73
C PHE A 104 5.77 3.41 -0.44
N ARG A 105 5.76 4.62 0.12
CA ARG A 105 6.92 5.32 0.69
C ARG A 105 6.51 5.98 1.98
N PHE A 106 7.39 6.01 2.97
CA PHE A 106 7.12 6.62 4.28
C PHE A 106 8.04 7.79 4.54
N ASN A 107 7.46 8.89 5.01
CA ASN A 107 8.21 10.10 5.32
C ASN A 107 8.76 10.04 6.73
N ASP A 108 7.92 9.63 7.67
CA ASP A 108 8.21 9.51 9.09
C ASP A 108 7.36 8.38 9.69
N CYS A 109 7.24 8.33 11.02
CA CYS A 109 6.41 7.32 11.67
C CYS A 109 4.92 7.41 11.37
N ASP A 110 4.38 8.59 11.05
CA ASP A 110 2.94 8.83 10.98
C ASP A 110 2.46 9.29 9.60
N HIS A 111 3.37 9.54 8.65
CA HIS A 111 3.06 10.01 7.30
C HIS A 111 3.76 9.18 6.21
N GLY A 112 3.05 8.95 5.11
CA GLY A 112 3.59 8.36 3.90
C GLY A 112 2.75 8.69 2.67
N THR A 113 3.15 8.13 1.54
CA THR A 113 2.45 8.26 0.27
C THR A 113 2.32 6.88 -0.37
N VAL A 114 1.16 6.61 -0.98
CA VAL A 114 0.94 5.48 -1.87
C VAL A 114 0.58 5.97 -3.25
N THR A 115 1.34 5.55 -4.26
CA THR A 115 0.98 5.74 -5.67
C THR A 115 0.43 4.45 -6.23
N TYR A 116 -0.53 4.53 -7.14
CA TYR A 116 -1.18 3.35 -7.69
C TYR A 116 -1.42 3.47 -9.19
N PHE A 117 -1.22 2.35 -9.89
CA PHE A 117 -1.34 2.24 -11.34
C PHE A 117 -2.19 1.02 -11.70
N PRO A 118 -3.52 1.20 -11.85
CA PRO A 118 -4.42 0.14 -12.26
C PRO A 118 -4.15 -0.32 -13.70
N THR A 119 -4.26 -1.62 -13.95
CA THR A 119 -4.26 -2.23 -15.29
C THR A 119 -5.65 -2.63 -15.75
N VAL A 120 -6.64 -2.60 -14.85
CA VAL A 120 -8.06 -2.87 -15.15
C VAL A 120 -8.81 -1.59 -15.51
N THR A 121 -9.84 -1.70 -16.35
CA THR A 121 -10.68 -0.57 -16.75
C THR A 121 -11.55 -0.06 -15.60
N GLY A 122 -11.86 1.24 -15.59
CA GLY A 122 -12.72 1.87 -14.58
C GLY A 122 -11.98 2.52 -13.41
N PHE A 123 -10.67 2.35 -13.32
CA PHE A 123 -9.82 2.97 -12.31
C PHE A 123 -8.80 3.89 -12.96
N GLU A 124 -8.61 5.08 -12.39
CA GLU A 124 -7.56 6.02 -12.81
C GLU A 124 -6.30 5.79 -11.95
N SER A 125 -5.12 6.09 -12.50
CA SER A 125 -3.89 6.12 -11.68
C SER A 125 -3.90 7.34 -10.78
N GLY A 126 -3.29 7.23 -9.59
CA GLY A 126 -3.31 8.32 -8.62
C GLY A 126 -2.30 8.16 -7.50
N SER A 127 -2.44 9.05 -6.51
CA SER A 127 -1.61 9.09 -5.31
C SER A 127 -2.48 9.47 -4.10
N LEU A 128 -2.22 8.85 -2.96
CA LEU A 128 -2.81 9.22 -1.67
C LEU A 128 -1.70 9.57 -0.67
N ASP A 129 -1.93 10.63 0.09
CA ASP A 129 -1.14 10.93 1.28
C ASP A 129 -1.78 10.20 2.46
N ILE A 130 -1.05 9.24 3.03
CA ILE A 130 -1.56 8.34 4.06
C ILE A 130 -1.00 8.71 5.43
N TYR A 131 -1.87 8.61 6.42
CA TYR A 131 -1.63 8.92 7.82
C TYR A 131 -1.85 7.67 8.65
N ARG A 132 -1.05 7.49 9.69
CA ARG A 132 -1.18 6.35 10.59
C ARG A 132 -2.51 6.42 11.36
N LEU A 133 -3.24 5.30 11.36
CA LEU A 133 -4.46 5.12 12.13
C LEU A 133 -4.24 4.23 13.36
N THR A 134 -3.43 3.18 13.23
CA THR A 134 -3.16 2.24 14.33
C THR A 134 -1.70 1.84 14.40
N ASP A 135 -1.29 1.35 15.57
CA ASP A 135 0.02 0.78 15.85
C ASP A 135 -0.12 -0.62 16.44
N ILE A 136 0.82 -1.50 16.15
CA ILE A 136 0.92 -2.79 16.83
C ILE A 136 1.46 -2.59 18.26
N GLN A 137 0.74 -3.11 19.25
CA GLN A 137 1.16 -3.03 20.65
C GLN A 137 2.56 -3.63 20.82
N GLY A 138 3.48 -2.86 21.42
CA GLY A 138 4.86 -3.29 21.66
C GLY A 138 5.81 -3.14 20.46
N ASN A 139 5.30 -2.75 19.29
CA ASN A 139 6.07 -2.55 18.06
C ASN A 139 5.80 -1.17 17.45
N ARG A 140 5.74 -0.15 18.31
CA ARG A 140 5.42 1.22 17.91
C ARG A 140 6.62 1.88 17.24
N CYS A 141 6.34 2.60 16.16
CA CYS A 141 7.33 3.43 15.49
C CYS A 141 7.82 4.57 16.40
N ARG A 142 9.13 4.85 16.36
CA ARG A 142 9.76 5.96 17.09
C ARG A 142 10.68 6.74 16.16
N GLU A 143 10.75 8.04 16.41
CA GLU A 143 11.72 8.99 15.84
C GLU A 143 13.09 8.88 16.54
#